data_AF-A0A1B6LAB1-F1
#
_entry.id   AF-A0A1B6LAB1-F1
#
_cell.length_a   1.000
_cell.length_b   1.000
_cell.length_c   1.000
_cell.angle_alpha   90.00
_cell.angle_beta   90.00
_cell.angle_gamma   90.00
#
_symmetry.space_group_name_H-M   'P 1'
#
loop_
_entity.id
_entity.type
_entity.pdbx_description
1 polymer ?
#
loop_
_entity_poly.entity_id
_entity_poly.type
_entity_poly.pdbx_seq_one_letter_code
_entity_poly.pdbx_strand_id
1 'polypeptide(L)'
;MNAPLLLFVVVVGVYCQYEWQARDAFDEIRLRMDKVTADNCPIQHMGDLHLPEDSISHKPDIKEVNVNPVFPNRTALLHLHNLALTRSYFFSYILQARFIRPAINDTYDPGMMYYFLSTVADVSANPYINASAVYFSPNMAYSPSYRGFFNKTMPKFAPRTFRADDFNDPIHLERISTLNTFIVRDLGGIPNDSLSEDYTSDYYRINDWYKSWLPDKVERRHDTKTTYQVEIRYANNTNETFTFHGPPGADEVPGPVKWTRPYFDCGRANKWMIAAVVPIADIYPRHTSFRHIEYPTYTAISVLEMDFDRIDINQCPKGQGNSGPNHFADTSRCKKETTECEPIHGWGFRRGGYQCRCRPGFRLPTVVRRPFL
;
A
#
# COMPACT_ATOMS: atom_id res chain seq x y z
N MET A 1 57.71 -6.07 -26.47
CA MET A 1 56.72 -6.66 -25.55
C MET A 1 55.37 -6.03 -25.86
N ASN A 2 54.41 -6.85 -26.28
CA ASN A 2 53.25 -6.41 -27.05
C ASN A 2 52.14 -5.86 -26.14
N ALA A 3 52.08 -4.54 -26.00
CA ALA A 3 50.98 -3.81 -25.36
C ALA A 3 49.55 -4.27 -25.77
N PRO A 4 49.26 -4.63 -27.04
CA PRO A 4 47.91 -5.11 -27.39
C PRO A 4 47.58 -6.49 -26.78
N LEU A 5 48.59 -7.33 -26.54
CA LEU A 5 48.39 -8.68 -25.98
C LEU A 5 48.07 -8.60 -24.48
N LEU A 6 48.69 -7.65 -23.76
CA LEU A 6 48.39 -7.38 -22.36
C LEU A 6 46.98 -6.80 -22.19
N LEU A 7 46.57 -5.88 -23.07
CA LEU A 7 45.23 -5.31 -23.06
C LEU A 7 44.16 -6.37 -23.33
N PHE A 8 44.40 -7.29 -24.28
CA PHE A 8 43.48 -8.38 -24.59
C PHE A 8 43.34 -9.36 -23.42
N VAL A 9 44.44 -9.70 -22.75
CA VAL A 9 44.43 -10.57 -21.55
C VAL A 9 43.70 -9.89 -20.38
N VAL A 10 43.87 -8.58 -20.19
CA VAL A 10 43.14 -7.83 -19.16
C VAL A 10 41.65 -7.77 -19.48
N VAL A 11 41.27 -7.49 -20.72
CA VAL A 11 39.86 -7.47 -21.14
C VAL A 11 39.22 -8.85 -20.98
N VAL A 12 39.86 -9.92 -21.45
CA VAL A 12 39.36 -11.31 -21.29
C VAL A 12 39.30 -11.70 -19.81
N GLY A 13 40.30 -11.33 -19.01
CA GLY A 13 40.31 -11.58 -17.56
C GLY A 13 39.15 -10.90 -16.84
N VAL A 14 38.84 -9.65 -17.18
CA VAL A 14 37.71 -8.90 -16.63
C VAL A 14 36.37 -9.50 -17.10
N TYR A 15 36.23 -9.84 -18.38
CA TYR A 15 35.01 -10.47 -18.89
C TYR A 15 34.74 -11.83 -18.22
N CYS A 16 35.75 -12.70 -18.09
CA CYS A 16 35.59 -14.00 -17.44
C CYS A 16 35.36 -13.91 -15.91
N GLN A 17 35.90 -12.88 -15.25
CA GLN A 17 35.74 -12.69 -13.80
C GLN A 17 34.36 -12.14 -13.42
N TYR A 18 33.68 -11.39 -14.30
CA TYR A 18 32.38 -10.77 -14.02
C TYR A 18 31.22 -11.34 -14.85
N GLU A 19 31.45 -12.32 -15.73
CA GLU A 19 30.40 -12.97 -16.54
C GLU A 19 29.25 -13.54 -15.68
N TRP A 20 29.56 -13.99 -14.45
CA TRP A 20 28.58 -14.54 -13.52
C TRP A 20 27.68 -13.47 -12.85
N GLN A 21 28.02 -12.18 -12.94
CA GLN A 21 27.23 -11.04 -12.43
C GLN A 21 26.84 -10.05 -13.54
N ALA A 22 26.29 -10.56 -14.65
CA ALA A 22 25.66 -9.70 -15.66
C ALA A 22 24.52 -8.87 -15.04
N ARG A 23 24.46 -7.58 -15.40
CA ARG A 23 23.42 -6.65 -14.94
C ARG A 23 22.04 -7.15 -15.33
N ASP A 24 21.11 -7.16 -14.39
CA ASP A 24 19.74 -7.65 -14.60
C ASP A 24 18.68 -6.62 -14.16
N ALA A 25 17.40 -6.98 -14.30
CA ALA A 25 16.27 -6.13 -13.93
C ALA A 25 16.26 -5.76 -12.43
N PHE A 26 16.81 -6.62 -11.56
CA PHE A 26 16.98 -6.29 -10.14
C PHE A 26 17.96 -5.13 -9.95
N ASP A 27 19.12 -5.16 -10.63
CA ASP A 27 20.08 -4.06 -10.57
C ASP A 27 19.50 -2.75 -11.07
N GLU A 28 18.64 -2.80 -12.10
CA GLU A 28 17.99 -1.60 -12.61
C GLU A 28 17.10 -0.94 -11.54
N ILE A 29 16.22 -1.72 -10.91
CA ILE A 29 15.33 -1.21 -9.85
C ILE A 29 16.15 -0.77 -8.64
N ARG A 30 17.14 -1.56 -8.22
CA ARG A 30 18.00 -1.23 -7.08
C ARG A 30 18.72 0.10 -7.30
N LEU A 31 19.30 0.32 -8.48
CA LEU A 31 19.96 1.58 -8.84
C LEU A 31 18.99 2.76 -8.86
N ARG A 32 17.73 2.58 -9.28
CA ARG A 32 16.71 3.63 -9.19
C ARG A 32 16.36 3.95 -7.74
N MET A 33 16.22 2.93 -6.91
CA MET A 33 15.93 3.10 -5.48
C MET A 33 17.06 3.83 -4.75
N ASP A 34 18.31 3.44 -5.00
CA ASP A 34 19.49 4.02 -4.34
C ASP A 34 19.79 5.47 -4.80
N LYS A 35 19.28 5.90 -5.97
CA LYS A 35 19.42 7.29 -6.45
C LYS A 35 18.59 8.31 -5.68
N VAL A 36 17.48 7.87 -5.09
CA VAL A 36 16.53 8.73 -4.39
C VAL A 36 16.76 8.62 -2.90
N THR A 37 17.13 9.74 -2.28
CA THR A 37 17.32 9.86 -0.83
C THR A 37 16.38 10.93 -0.28
N ALA A 38 16.23 10.98 1.05
CA ALA A 38 15.42 11.99 1.74
C ALA A 38 15.80 13.43 1.32
N ASP A 39 17.10 13.71 1.20
CA ASP A 39 17.62 15.05 0.89
C ASP A 39 17.45 15.43 -0.59
N ASN A 40 17.51 14.44 -1.48
CA ASN A 40 17.49 14.66 -2.93
C ASN A 40 16.07 14.59 -3.51
N CYS A 41 15.16 13.88 -2.86
CA CYS A 41 13.80 13.67 -3.33
C CYS A 41 13.06 14.95 -3.79
N PRO A 42 13.16 16.11 -3.10
CA PRO A 42 12.49 17.35 -3.53
C PRO A 42 12.92 17.86 -4.91
N ILE A 43 14.11 17.49 -5.38
CA ILE A 43 14.72 17.99 -6.63
C ILE A 43 14.52 17.01 -7.79
N GLN A 44 14.34 15.72 -7.49
CA GLN A 44 14.20 14.66 -8.49
C GLN A 44 13.01 14.88 -9.44
N HIS A 45 12.98 14.20 -10.59
CA HIS A 45 11.79 14.22 -11.44
C HIS A 45 10.68 13.30 -10.90
N MET A 46 9.42 13.57 -11.29
CA MET A 46 8.25 12.81 -10.81
C MET A 46 8.31 11.32 -11.22
N GLY A 47 8.86 11.03 -12.40
CA GLY A 47 9.07 9.66 -12.88
C GLY A 47 10.13 8.89 -12.09
N ASP A 48 11.12 9.56 -11.54
CA ASP A 48 12.18 8.94 -10.72
C ASP A 48 11.71 8.62 -9.30
N LEU A 49 10.60 9.23 -8.84
CA LEU A 49 9.98 8.90 -7.56
C LEU A 49 9.05 7.69 -7.61
N HIS A 50 8.86 7.10 -8.80
CA HIS A 50 7.98 5.95 -8.98
C HIS A 50 8.75 4.77 -9.57
N LEU A 51 8.43 3.58 -9.08
CA LEU A 51 8.87 2.32 -9.68
C LEU A 51 7.81 1.79 -10.66
N PRO A 52 8.22 0.94 -11.62
CA PRO A 52 7.29 0.25 -12.51
C PRO A 52 6.23 -0.56 -11.73
N GLU A 53 4.99 -0.63 -12.24
CA GLU A 53 3.87 -1.36 -11.60
C GLU A 53 4.08 -2.88 -11.51
N ASP A 54 4.87 -3.42 -12.44
CA ASP A 54 5.24 -4.82 -12.57
C ASP A 54 6.36 -5.23 -11.62
N SER A 55 6.99 -4.27 -10.92
CA SER A 55 7.95 -4.56 -9.84
C SER A 55 7.30 -5.34 -8.69
N ILE A 56 6.00 -5.15 -8.46
CA ILE A 56 5.25 -5.95 -7.49
C ILE A 56 4.65 -7.15 -8.22
N SER A 57 5.24 -8.32 -7.97
CA SER A 57 4.68 -9.56 -8.45
C SER A 57 3.50 -10.02 -7.58
N HIS A 58 2.51 -10.70 -8.17
CA HIS A 58 1.46 -11.42 -7.44
C HIS A 58 0.66 -10.59 -6.42
N LYS A 59 0.11 -9.46 -6.87
CA LYS A 59 -0.85 -8.67 -6.08
C LYS A 59 -2.01 -9.58 -5.62
N PRO A 60 -2.35 -9.59 -4.32
CA PRO A 60 -3.40 -10.47 -3.82
C PRO A 60 -4.75 -10.04 -4.38
N ASP A 61 -5.53 -11.02 -4.83
CA ASP A 61 -6.93 -10.87 -5.20
C ASP A 61 -7.79 -11.64 -4.19
N ILE A 62 -8.80 -10.98 -3.64
CA ILE A 62 -9.72 -11.56 -2.66
C ILE A 62 -10.50 -12.76 -3.24
N LYS A 63 -10.71 -12.79 -4.56
CA LYS A 63 -11.39 -13.91 -5.26
C LYS A 63 -10.59 -15.21 -5.17
N GLU A 64 -9.26 -15.11 -5.11
CA GLU A 64 -8.38 -16.27 -5.13
C GLU A 64 -8.11 -16.84 -3.73
N VAL A 65 -8.40 -16.10 -2.66
CA VAL A 65 -8.04 -16.48 -1.27
C VAL A 65 -8.64 -17.82 -0.84
N ASN A 66 -9.85 -18.15 -1.31
CA ASN A 66 -10.54 -19.40 -0.98
C ASN A 66 -10.20 -20.56 -1.94
N VAL A 67 -9.58 -20.26 -3.09
CA VAL A 67 -9.33 -21.24 -4.17
C VAL A 67 -7.87 -21.67 -4.17
N ASN A 68 -6.96 -20.73 -4.03
CA ASN A 68 -5.52 -20.94 -4.11
C ASN A 68 -4.89 -20.81 -2.71
N PRO A 69 -3.90 -21.66 -2.36
CA PRO A 69 -3.17 -21.48 -1.12
C PRO A 69 -2.44 -20.13 -1.13
N VAL A 70 -2.60 -19.36 -0.05
CA VAL A 70 -1.87 -18.11 0.13
C VAL A 70 -0.43 -18.44 0.49
N PHE A 71 0.48 -18.17 -0.46
CA PHE A 71 1.90 -18.34 -0.21
C PHE A 71 2.40 -17.38 0.88
N PRO A 72 3.35 -17.81 1.74
CA PRO A 72 3.91 -16.97 2.80
C PRO A 72 4.47 -15.62 2.30
N ASN A 73 5.00 -15.55 1.08
CA ASN A 73 5.46 -14.28 0.47
C ASN A 73 4.34 -13.26 0.21
N ARG A 74 3.10 -13.71 0.07
CA ARG A 74 1.92 -12.85 -0.19
C ARG A 74 1.21 -12.44 1.09
N THR A 75 1.58 -13.02 2.24
CA THR A 75 0.88 -12.79 3.51
C THR A 75 0.91 -11.33 3.93
N ALA A 76 2.06 -10.65 3.82
CA ALA A 76 2.19 -9.24 4.16
C ALA A 76 1.30 -8.34 3.28
N LEU A 77 1.31 -8.56 1.96
CA LEU A 77 0.45 -7.83 1.02
C LEU A 77 -1.03 -8.12 1.27
N LEU A 78 -1.38 -9.37 1.61
CA LEU A 78 -2.75 -9.75 1.94
C LEU A 78 -3.22 -9.11 3.26
N HIS A 79 -2.36 -9.03 4.27
CA HIS A 79 -2.66 -8.32 5.51
C HIS A 79 -2.93 -6.84 5.25
N LEU A 80 -2.11 -6.21 4.41
CA LEU A 80 -2.28 -4.81 4.04
C LEU A 80 -3.57 -4.58 3.22
N HIS A 81 -3.88 -5.47 2.26
CA HIS A 81 -5.14 -5.50 1.52
C HIS A 81 -6.34 -5.58 2.46
N ASN A 82 -6.34 -6.54 3.38
CA ASN A 82 -7.45 -6.79 4.29
C ASN A 82 -7.61 -5.64 5.29
N LEU A 83 -6.52 -5.06 5.79
CA LEU A 83 -6.62 -3.91 6.68
C LEU A 83 -7.21 -2.68 5.96
N ALA A 84 -6.78 -2.40 4.74
CA ALA A 84 -7.34 -1.30 3.95
C ALA A 84 -8.85 -1.49 3.70
N LEU A 85 -9.25 -2.70 3.33
CA LEU A 85 -10.66 -3.03 3.07
C LEU A 85 -11.51 -2.95 4.34
N THR A 86 -11.06 -3.56 5.44
CA THR A 86 -11.77 -3.54 6.73
C THR A 86 -11.90 -2.14 7.29
N ARG A 87 -10.87 -1.29 7.16
CA ARG A 87 -10.94 0.13 7.57
C ARG A 87 -11.97 0.89 6.77
N SER A 88 -11.95 0.73 5.45
CA SER A 88 -12.97 1.38 4.62
C SER A 88 -14.38 0.90 4.94
N TYR A 89 -14.57 -0.42 5.07
CA TYR A 89 -15.84 -1.02 5.44
C TYR A 89 -16.35 -0.46 6.77
N PHE A 90 -15.49 -0.44 7.79
CA PHE A 90 -15.82 0.08 9.12
C PHE A 90 -16.18 1.56 9.09
N PHE A 91 -15.41 2.39 8.39
CA PHE A 91 -15.71 3.82 8.30
C PHE A 91 -16.99 4.09 7.49
N SER A 92 -17.24 3.34 6.44
CA SER A 92 -18.48 3.45 5.66
C SER A 92 -19.69 3.07 6.52
N TYR A 93 -19.55 2.02 7.34
CA TYR A 93 -20.56 1.61 8.31
C TYR A 93 -20.81 2.69 9.37
N ILE A 94 -19.78 3.15 10.10
CA ILE A 94 -19.98 4.05 11.24
C ILE A 94 -20.52 5.42 10.82
N LEU A 95 -20.12 5.92 9.64
CA LEU A 95 -20.61 7.20 9.13
C LEU A 95 -22.11 7.14 8.79
N GLN A 96 -22.61 5.97 8.35
CA GLN A 96 -24.01 5.77 7.98
C GLN A 96 -24.85 5.20 9.12
N ALA A 97 -24.27 4.48 10.08
CA ALA A 97 -24.96 3.88 11.22
C ALA A 97 -25.72 4.90 12.07
N ARG A 98 -25.34 6.18 12.00
CA ARG A 98 -26.09 7.29 12.55
C ARG A 98 -27.54 7.37 12.04
N PHE A 99 -27.81 6.94 10.81
CA PHE A 99 -29.14 6.97 10.21
C PHE A 99 -30.03 5.78 10.66
N ILE A 100 -29.52 4.88 11.50
CA ILE A 100 -30.32 3.83 12.16
C ILE A 100 -31.43 4.50 12.97
N ARG A 101 -32.67 4.04 12.77
CA ARG A 101 -33.86 4.60 13.43
C ARG A 101 -34.63 3.53 14.21
N PRO A 102 -35.12 3.84 15.43
CA PRO A 102 -35.10 5.15 16.09
C PRO A 102 -33.69 5.55 16.54
N ALA A 103 -33.37 6.85 16.48
CA ALA A 103 -32.09 7.35 17.00
C ALA A 103 -32.10 7.16 18.52
N ILE A 104 -31.62 6.01 19.01
CA ILE A 104 -31.47 5.77 20.43
C ILE A 104 -30.31 6.67 20.88
N ASN A 105 -30.66 7.74 21.62
CA ASN A 105 -29.78 8.72 22.29
C ASN A 105 -28.42 8.99 21.63
N ASP A 106 -28.29 10.18 21.01
CA ASP A 106 -27.03 10.81 20.61
C ASP A 106 -26.02 9.86 19.91
N THR A 107 -26.37 9.37 18.73
CA THR A 107 -25.40 8.75 17.81
C THR A 107 -24.43 9.82 17.31
N TYR A 108 -23.34 10.02 18.07
CA TYR A 108 -22.27 10.94 17.75
C TYR A 108 -21.49 10.47 16.52
N ASP A 109 -21.20 11.39 15.60
CA ASP A 109 -20.19 11.17 14.56
C ASP A 109 -18.87 10.75 15.24
N PRO A 110 -18.06 9.87 14.61
CA PRO A 110 -16.76 9.52 15.18
C PRO A 110 -15.96 10.80 15.44
N GLY A 111 -15.52 10.97 16.68
CA GLY A 111 -14.67 12.09 17.07
C GLY A 111 -13.47 12.19 16.13
N MET A 112 -13.00 13.40 15.80
CA MET A 112 -11.82 13.56 14.94
C MET A 112 -10.59 12.82 15.49
N MET A 113 -10.46 12.80 16.82
CA MET A 113 -9.45 12.01 17.53
C MET A 113 -9.53 10.52 17.20
N TYR A 114 -10.73 9.97 16.96
CA TYR A 114 -10.90 8.57 16.62
C TYR A 114 -10.16 8.20 15.33
N TYR A 115 -10.19 9.06 14.31
CA TYR A 115 -9.45 8.82 13.07
C TYR A 115 -7.93 8.82 13.28
N PHE A 116 -7.41 9.71 14.15
CA PHE A 116 -5.98 9.68 14.50
C PHE A 116 -5.63 8.39 15.23
N LEU A 117 -6.37 8.05 16.29
CA LEU A 117 -6.14 6.85 17.07
C LEU A 117 -6.31 5.57 16.24
N SER A 118 -7.20 5.54 15.26
CA SER A 118 -7.35 4.39 14.37
C SER A 118 -6.12 4.19 13.47
N THR A 119 -5.59 5.27 12.88
CA THR A 119 -4.38 5.18 12.05
C THR A 119 -3.16 4.80 12.88
N VAL A 120 -3.08 5.25 14.14
CA VAL A 120 -2.06 4.82 15.10
C VAL A 120 -2.19 3.33 15.39
N ALA A 121 -3.40 2.86 15.72
CA ALA A 121 -3.66 1.47 16.04
C ALA A 121 -3.28 0.53 14.89
N ASP A 122 -3.49 0.93 13.63
CA ASP A 122 -3.08 0.17 12.45
C ASP A 122 -1.58 -0.05 12.40
N VAL A 123 -0.82 1.03 12.54
CA VAL A 123 0.64 1.01 12.46
C VAL A 123 1.22 0.31 13.69
N SER A 124 0.69 0.54 14.89
CA SER A 124 1.20 -0.07 16.12
C SER A 124 0.91 -1.57 16.21
N ALA A 125 -0.26 -2.02 15.73
CA ALA A 125 -0.67 -3.42 15.84
C ALA A 125 0.06 -4.34 14.84
N ASN A 126 0.53 -3.82 13.70
CA ASN A 126 1.15 -4.63 12.66
C ASN A 126 2.56 -4.14 12.30
N PRO A 127 3.63 -4.93 12.53
CA PRO A 127 5.00 -4.57 12.21
C PRO A 127 5.25 -4.34 10.72
N TYR A 128 4.47 -4.96 9.83
CA TYR A 128 4.65 -4.88 8.39
C TYR A 128 4.08 -3.61 7.77
N ILE A 129 3.22 -2.88 8.49
CA ILE A 129 2.57 -1.67 8.02
C ILE A 129 3.42 -0.48 8.46
N ASN A 130 3.85 0.30 7.48
CA ASN A 130 4.69 1.47 7.72
C ASN A 130 3.85 2.73 7.90
N ALA A 131 2.73 2.85 7.18
CA ALA A 131 1.84 3.99 7.33
C ALA A 131 0.37 3.63 7.09
N SER A 132 -0.51 4.36 7.78
CA SER A 132 -1.97 4.29 7.64
C SER A 132 -2.52 5.70 7.57
N ALA A 133 -3.43 5.95 6.64
CA ALA A 133 -4.06 7.24 6.46
C ALA A 133 -5.52 7.11 6.03
N VAL A 134 -6.31 8.11 6.40
CA VAL A 134 -7.64 8.34 5.84
C VAL A 134 -7.63 9.73 5.22
N TYR A 135 -7.81 9.82 3.91
CA TYR A 135 -7.84 11.10 3.20
C TYR A 135 -9.26 11.43 2.77
N PHE A 136 -9.78 12.57 3.22
CA PHE A 136 -11.07 13.07 2.76
C PHE A 136 -10.90 13.91 1.50
N SER A 137 -11.88 13.85 0.61
CA SER A 137 -12.00 14.82 -0.47
C SER A 137 -12.34 16.21 0.10
N PRO A 138 -12.03 17.30 -0.65
CA PRO A 138 -12.30 18.65 -0.21
C PRO A 138 -13.76 18.86 0.16
N ASN A 139 -14.01 19.55 1.28
CA ASN A 139 -15.35 19.88 1.76
C ASN A 139 -16.28 18.66 1.99
N MET A 140 -15.73 17.47 2.30
CA MET A 140 -16.54 16.28 2.59
C MET A 140 -16.34 15.71 4.02
N ALA A 141 -15.45 16.30 4.82
CA ALA A 141 -15.28 15.94 6.23
C ALA A 141 -16.15 16.80 7.14
N TYR A 142 -16.92 16.18 8.05
CA TYR A 142 -17.79 16.88 8.99
C TYR A 142 -17.16 16.97 10.37
N SER A 143 -17.37 18.10 11.07
CA SER A 143 -16.97 18.22 12.47
C SER A 143 -18.02 17.61 13.41
N PRO A 144 -17.64 16.68 14.30
CA PRO A 144 -18.56 16.04 15.25
C PRO A 144 -19.22 17.02 16.23
N SER A 145 -18.62 18.20 16.43
CA SER A 145 -19.10 19.24 17.35
C SER A 145 -20.24 20.09 16.78
N TYR A 146 -20.46 20.08 15.46
CA TYR A 146 -21.42 20.98 14.83
C TYR A 146 -22.79 20.30 14.69
N ARG A 147 -23.76 20.74 15.51
CA ARG A 147 -25.14 20.23 15.51
C ARG A 147 -26.12 21.12 14.71
N GLY A 148 -25.62 22.16 14.04
CA GLY A 148 -26.44 23.16 13.34
C GLY A 148 -26.90 22.75 11.93
N PHE A 149 -27.89 23.46 11.40
CA PHE A 149 -28.48 23.25 10.06
C PHE A 149 -27.53 23.53 8.87
N PHE A 150 -26.40 24.18 9.11
CA PHE A 150 -25.46 24.52 8.05
C PHE A 150 -24.47 23.39 7.80
N ASN A 151 -24.37 22.96 6.53
CA ASN A 151 -23.36 22.05 6.01
C ASN A 151 -21.95 22.68 6.06
N LYS A 152 -21.40 22.84 7.27
CA LYS A 152 -20.02 23.30 7.45
C LYS A 152 -19.10 22.09 7.47
N THR A 153 -18.60 21.75 6.30
CA THR A 153 -17.52 20.78 6.16
C THR A 153 -16.17 21.45 6.36
N MET A 154 -15.19 20.65 6.75
CA MET A 154 -13.81 21.08 6.75
C MET A 154 -13.30 21.17 5.31
N PRO A 155 -12.48 22.19 4.99
CA PRO A 155 -11.91 22.32 3.65
C PRO A 155 -11.12 21.07 3.28
N LYS A 156 -10.29 20.56 4.21
CA LYS A 156 -9.49 19.35 4.07
C LYS A 156 -9.30 18.70 5.45
N PHE A 157 -9.18 17.37 5.45
CA PHE A 157 -8.91 16.58 6.65
C PHE A 157 -8.27 15.26 6.21
N ALA A 158 -7.08 14.97 6.71
CA ALA A 158 -6.31 13.80 6.32
C ALA A 158 -5.41 13.31 7.45
N PRO A 159 -5.95 12.61 8.46
CA PRO A 159 -5.15 11.95 9.48
C PRO A 159 -4.27 10.88 8.84
N ARG A 160 -2.95 11.02 9.04
CA ARG A 160 -1.94 10.03 8.63
C ARG A 160 -0.99 9.75 9.78
N THR A 161 -0.72 8.46 9.97
CA THR A 161 0.33 7.96 10.85
C THR A 161 1.37 7.24 10.02
N PHE A 162 2.65 7.49 10.28
CA PHE A 162 3.76 6.78 9.65
C PHE A 162 4.86 6.46 10.68
N ARG A 163 5.55 5.34 10.50
CA ARG A 163 6.70 4.95 11.34
C ARG A 163 7.86 5.91 11.11
N ALA A 164 8.39 6.42 12.21
CA ALA A 164 9.62 7.20 12.23
C ALA A 164 10.78 6.32 12.69
N ASP A 165 12.01 6.80 12.46
CA ASP A 165 13.21 6.18 13.01
C ASP A 165 13.55 6.86 14.34
N ASP A 166 13.89 6.06 15.35
CA ASP A 166 14.27 6.47 16.70
C ASP A 166 15.77 6.33 16.99
N PHE A 167 16.60 6.09 15.96
CA PHE A 167 18.06 5.98 16.08
C PHE A 167 18.72 7.14 16.86
N ASN A 168 18.16 8.36 16.76
CA ASN A 168 18.68 9.56 17.43
C ASN A 168 18.07 9.80 18.83
N ASP A 169 17.26 8.90 19.38
CA ASP A 169 16.71 9.03 20.72
C ASP A 169 17.83 8.86 21.78
N PRO A 170 18.05 9.84 22.68
CA PRO A 170 19.05 9.74 23.73
C PRO A 170 18.83 8.56 24.70
N ILE A 171 17.62 8.00 24.77
CA ILE A 171 17.28 6.85 25.61
C ILE A 171 17.69 5.53 24.92
N HIS A 172 17.82 5.52 23.59
CA HIS A 172 18.16 4.33 22.82
C HIS A 172 19.68 4.19 22.62
N LEU A 173 20.35 3.55 23.58
CA LEU A 173 21.81 3.39 23.61
C LEU A 173 22.40 2.66 22.40
N GLU A 174 21.67 1.69 21.83
CA GLU A 174 22.17 0.88 20.71
C GLU A 174 22.16 1.65 19.39
N ARG A 175 21.42 2.76 19.31
CA ARG A 175 21.20 3.53 18.08
C ARG A 175 20.85 2.57 16.93
N ILE A 176 19.75 1.85 17.08
CA ILE A 176 19.16 0.99 16.06
C ILE A 176 17.69 1.41 15.94
N SER A 177 17.14 1.38 14.74
CA SER A 177 15.71 1.64 14.55
C SER A 177 14.90 0.55 15.28
N THR A 178 14.19 0.89 16.36
CA THR A 178 13.30 -0.04 17.06
C THR A 178 11.94 -0.20 16.37
N LEU A 179 11.65 0.68 15.39
CA LEU A 179 10.37 0.75 14.66
C LEU A 179 9.16 1.03 15.55
N ASN A 180 9.35 1.39 16.81
CA ASN A 180 8.27 1.61 17.78
C ASN A 180 7.77 3.05 17.80
N THR A 181 8.52 3.97 17.19
CA THR A 181 8.12 5.37 17.08
C THR A 181 7.32 5.61 15.80
N PHE A 182 6.26 6.38 15.93
CA PHE A 182 5.41 6.78 14.83
C PHE A 182 4.99 8.23 15.01
N ILE A 183 4.88 8.94 13.89
CA ILE A 183 4.47 10.34 13.84
C ILE A 183 3.07 10.39 13.27
N VAL A 184 2.20 11.12 13.96
CA VAL A 184 0.80 11.31 13.60
C VAL A 184 0.60 12.78 13.24
N ARG A 185 0.10 13.05 12.04
CA ARG A 185 -0.18 14.42 11.57
C ARG A 185 -1.44 14.47 10.72
N ASP A 186 -2.09 15.62 10.75
CA ASP A 186 -3.13 15.95 9.78
C ASP A 186 -2.49 16.53 8.53
N LEU A 187 -2.55 15.82 7.41
CA LEU A 187 -2.10 16.31 6.11
C LEU A 187 -3.11 17.25 5.45
N GLY A 188 -4.28 17.47 6.05
CA GLY A 188 -5.24 18.49 5.65
C GLY A 188 -4.88 19.90 6.12
N GLY A 189 -4.03 20.02 7.15
CA GLY A 189 -3.54 21.28 7.71
C GLY A 189 -2.45 21.95 6.87
N ILE A 190 -2.76 22.22 5.59
CA ILE A 190 -1.81 22.74 4.61
C ILE A 190 -1.69 24.26 4.73
N PRO A 191 -0.48 24.83 4.75
CA PRO A 191 -0.28 26.27 4.64
C PRO A 191 -0.83 26.81 3.31
N ASN A 192 -1.40 28.01 3.32
CA ASN A 192 -2.01 28.61 2.11
C ASN A 192 -1.03 28.74 0.92
N ASP A 193 0.27 28.86 1.20
CA ASP A 193 1.30 29.12 0.18
C ASP A 193 1.96 27.84 -0.38
N SER A 194 1.63 26.65 0.15
CA SER A 194 2.32 25.39 -0.18
C SER A 194 1.44 24.43 -0.99
N LEU A 195 1.30 24.71 -2.30
CA LEU A 195 0.60 23.82 -3.23
C LEU A 195 1.21 22.41 -3.32
N SER A 196 2.52 22.26 -3.07
CA SER A 196 3.21 20.97 -3.09
C SER A 196 2.79 20.02 -1.97
N GLU A 197 2.27 20.55 -0.87
CA GLU A 197 1.79 19.75 0.27
C GLU A 197 0.31 19.36 0.12
N ASP A 198 -0.38 20.00 -0.83
CA ASP A 198 -1.80 19.76 -1.07
C ASP A 198 -2.04 18.45 -1.80
N TYR A 199 -2.40 17.40 -1.04
CA TYR A 199 -2.67 16.06 -1.56
C TYR A 199 -3.77 15.97 -2.63
N THR A 200 -4.60 17.00 -2.77
CA THR A 200 -5.66 17.07 -3.79
C THR A 200 -5.20 17.69 -5.10
N SER A 201 -4.06 18.39 -5.08
CA SER A 201 -3.50 19.09 -6.22
C SER A 201 -2.68 18.17 -7.14
N ASP A 202 -2.54 18.56 -8.40
CA ASP A 202 -1.64 17.89 -9.33
C ASP A 202 -0.16 18.12 -9.01
N TYR A 203 0.15 19.18 -8.26
CA TYR A 203 1.50 19.50 -7.80
C TYR A 203 2.00 18.55 -6.70
N TYR A 204 1.08 17.85 -6.05
CA TYR A 204 1.44 16.80 -5.10
C TYR A 204 2.06 15.62 -5.83
N ARG A 205 3.34 15.40 -5.57
CA ARG A 205 4.21 14.53 -6.37
C ARG A 205 3.82 13.05 -6.34
N ILE A 206 3.03 12.66 -5.34
CA ILE A 206 2.64 11.27 -5.06
C ILE A 206 1.11 11.21 -4.99
N ASN A 207 0.40 11.71 -6.00
CA ASN A 207 -1.07 11.81 -5.95
C ASN A 207 -1.81 10.61 -6.55
N ASP A 208 -1.09 9.59 -7.02
CA ASP A 208 -1.67 8.40 -7.66
C ASP A 208 -2.67 7.67 -6.76
N TRP A 209 -2.39 7.56 -5.44
CA TRP A 209 -3.32 6.96 -4.49
C TRP A 209 -4.59 7.79 -4.32
N TYR A 210 -4.52 9.13 -4.40
CA TYR A 210 -5.71 9.98 -4.26
C TYR A 210 -6.62 9.82 -5.48
N LYS A 211 -6.01 9.91 -6.66
CA LYS A 211 -6.69 9.80 -7.96
C LYS A 211 -7.26 8.41 -8.25
N SER A 212 -6.91 7.40 -7.46
CA SER A 212 -7.41 6.04 -7.67
C SER A 212 -8.92 5.95 -7.49
N TRP A 213 -9.49 6.74 -6.58
CA TRP A 213 -10.93 6.75 -6.29
C TRP A 213 -11.53 8.15 -6.14
N LEU A 214 -10.72 9.17 -5.81
CA LEU A 214 -11.20 10.53 -5.58
C LEU A 214 -10.70 11.50 -6.67
N PRO A 215 -11.48 12.53 -7.03
CA PRO A 215 -12.86 12.75 -6.61
C PRO A 215 -13.79 11.69 -7.22
N ASP A 216 -14.90 11.42 -6.53
CA ASP A 216 -15.91 10.45 -6.97
C ASP A 216 -16.64 10.97 -8.22
N LYS A 217 -16.17 10.56 -9.40
CA LYS A 217 -16.76 10.92 -10.69
C LYS A 217 -17.69 9.80 -11.13
N VAL A 218 -18.99 10.03 -11.00
CA VAL A 218 -20.02 9.07 -11.44
C VAL A 218 -20.59 9.54 -12.78
N GLU A 219 -20.39 8.76 -13.85
CA GLU A 219 -20.90 9.10 -15.19
C GLU A 219 -22.42 8.94 -15.35
N ARG A 220 -23.04 8.06 -14.54
CA ARG A 220 -24.46 7.72 -14.65
C ARG A 220 -25.25 8.06 -13.39
N ARG A 221 -25.39 7.10 -12.47
CA ARG A 221 -26.29 7.21 -11.30
C ARG A 221 -25.51 6.88 -10.04
N HIS A 222 -25.67 7.69 -9.00
CA HIS A 222 -24.98 7.51 -7.72
C HIS A 222 -25.46 6.25 -6.96
N ASP A 223 -26.69 5.77 -7.21
CA ASP A 223 -27.27 4.58 -6.57
C ASP A 223 -26.59 3.23 -6.92
N THR A 224 -25.53 3.22 -7.74
CA THR A 224 -24.86 1.97 -8.15
C THR A 224 -23.83 1.46 -7.15
N LYS A 225 -23.63 2.14 -6.01
CA LYS A 225 -22.64 1.71 -5.01
C LYS A 225 -23.12 0.48 -4.26
N THR A 226 -22.20 -0.44 -4.01
CA THR A 226 -22.43 -1.65 -3.23
C THR A 226 -23.05 -1.35 -1.88
N THR A 227 -24.07 -2.14 -1.54
CA THR A 227 -24.71 -2.13 -0.23
C THR A 227 -24.31 -3.38 0.53
N TYR A 228 -23.95 -3.20 1.79
CA TYR A 228 -23.73 -4.28 2.75
C TYR A 228 -24.87 -4.31 3.76
N GLN A 229 -25.19 -5.51 4.22
CA GLN A 229 -26.13 -5.73 5.31
C GLN A 229 -25.38 -6.33 6.50
N VAL A 230 -25.56 -5.74 7.68
CA VAL A 230 -25.01 -6.24 8.95
C VAL A 230 -26.16 -6.61 9.86
N GLU A 231 -26.01 -7.70 10.59
CA GLU A 231 -26.91 -8.10 11.66
C GLU A 231 -26.18 -7.90 13.00
N ILE A 232 -26.72 -7.00 13.83
CA ILE A 232 -26.14 -6.62 15.11
C ILE A 232 -26.98 -7.25 16.22
N ARG A 233 -26.35 -8.08 17.03
CA ARG A 233 -26.95 -8.62 18.24
C ARG A 233 -26.46 -7.84 19.45
N TYR A 234 -27.36 -7.12 20.09
CA TYR A 234 -27.06 -6.36 21.30
C TYR A 234 -27.05 -7.25 22.54
N ALA A 235 -26.37 -6.80 23.60
CA ALA A 235 -26.26 -7.54 24.87
C ALA A 235 -27.61 -7.77 25.57
N ASN A 236 -28.62 -6.97 25.26
CA ASN A 236 -30.02 -7.13 25.70
C ASN A 236 -30.80 -8.18 24.86
N ASN A 237 -30.14 -8.94 23.98
CA ASN A 237 -30.72 -9.89 23.04
C ASN A 237 -31.66 -9.30 21.97
N THR A 238 -31.59 -7.99 21.68
CA THR A 238 -32.25 -7.44 20.49
C THR A 238 -31.37 -7.61 19.26
N ASN A 239 -31.98 -8.00 18.14
CA ASN A 239 -31.32 -8.10 16.85
C ASN A 239 -31.76 -6.92 15.98
N GLU A 240 -30.80 -6.19 15.42
CA GLU A 240 -31.06 -5.14 14.43
C GLU A 240 -30.33 -5.47 13.13
N THR A 241 -31.00 -5.24 12.02
CA THR A 241 -30.39 -5.32 10.69
C THR A 241 -30.17 -3.92 10.16
N PHE A 242 -28.96 -3.64 9.67
CA PHE A 242 -28.62 -2.35 9.09
C PHE A 242 -28.00 -2.52 7.72
N THR A 243 -28.54 -1.77 6.75
CA THR A 243 -28.04 -1.71 5.39
C THR A 243 -27.33 -0.39 5.15
N PHE A 244 -26.14 -0.44 4.57
CA PHE A 244 -25.31 0.74 4.31
C PHE A 244 -24.50 0.57 3.04
N HIS A 245 -24.09 1.69 2.44
CA HIS A 245 -23.21 1.70 1.27
C HIS A 245 -21.76 1.54 1.70
N GLY A 246 -20.97 0.73 1.00
CA GLY A 246 -19.57 0.48 1.37
C GLY A 246 -18.58 0.55 0.21
N PRO A 247 -17.36 0.03 0.40
CA PRO A 247 -16.40 -0.14 -0.68
C PRO A 247 -16.93 -1.12 -1.74
N PRO A 248 -16.37 -1.11 -2.96
CA PRO A 248 -16.73 -2.05 -4.02
C PRO A 248 -16.70 -3.51 -3.56
N GLY A 249 -17.61 -4.31 -4.10
CA GLY A 249 -17.70 -5.73 -3.77
C GLY A 249 -16.50 -6.51 -4.31
N ALA A 250 -16.21 -7.67 -3.71
CA ALA A 250 -15.18 -8.57 -4.22
C ALA A 250 -15.40 -8.92 -5.69
N ASP A 251 -16.65 -9.12 -6.10
CA ASP A 251 -17.02 -9.52 -7.47
C ASP A 251 -16.89 -8.40 -8.51
N GLU A 252 -16.88 -7.14 -8.07
CA GLU A 252 -16.86 -5.98 -8.95
C GLU A 252 -15.51 -5.79 -9.65
N VAL A 253 -15.53 -5.11 -10.80
CA VAL A 253 -14.33 -4.78 -11.58
C VAL A 253 -14.35 -3.28 -11.86
N PRO A 254 -13.36 -2.51 -11.37
CA PRO A 254 -12.22 -2.94 -10.57
C PRO A 254 -12.64 -3.41 -9.16
N GLY A 255 -11.88 -4.34 -8.58
CA GLY A 255 -12.15 -4.88 -7.24
C GLY A 255 -12.04 -3.84 -6.11
N PRO A 256 -12.28 -4.24 -4.84
CA PRO A 256 -12.35 -3.34 -3.69
C PRO A 256 -11.09 -2.51 -3.48
N VAL A 257 -9.92 -3.11 -3.75
CA VAL A 257 -8.61 -2.54 -3.45
C VAL A 257 -7.90 -2.20 -4.76
N LYS A 258 -7.47 -0.94 -4.88
CA LYS A 258 -6.55 -0.52 -5.93
C LYS A 258 -5.14 -0.45 -5.37
N TRP A 259 -4.23 -1.13 -6.06
CA TRP A 259 -2.80 -1.06 -5.79
C TRP A 259 -2.19 0.10 -6.56
N THR A 260 -1.34 0.87 -5.89
CA THR A 260 -0.57 1.95 -6.52
C THR A 260 0.77 1.44 -7.03
N ARG A 261 1.40 2.24 -7.91
CA ARG A 261 2.81 2.04 -8.24
C ARG A 261 3.64 2.26 -6.98
N PRO A 262 4.72 1.51 -6.72
CA PRO A 262 5.59 1.86 -5.61
C PRO A 262 6.16 3.25 -5.84
N TYR A 263 6.22 4.03 -4.78
CA TYR A 263 6.66 5.41 -4.82
C TYR A 263 7.53 5.75 -3.61
N PHE A 264 8.32 6.80 -3.69
CA PHE A 264 9.11 7.29 -2.56
C PHE A 264 8.39 8.41 -1.79
N ASP A 265 8.13 8.22 -0.49
CA ASP A 265 7.44 9.23 0.33
C ASP A 265 8.39 10.29 0.89
N CYS A 266 8.44 11.41 0.19
CA CYS A 266 9.28 12.56 0.47
C CYS A 266 8.89 13.29 1.77
N GLY A 267 9.85 13.54 2.66
CA GLY A 267 9.68 14.42 3.82
C GLY A 267 8.84 13.85 4.97
N ARG A 268 8.51 12.55 4.90
CA ARG A 268 7.72 11.84 5.92
C ARG A 268 8.37 10.52 6.26
N ALA A 269 7.96 9.41 5.63
CA ALA A 269 8.55 8.10 5.85
C ALA A 269 9.95 7.97 5.22
N ASN A 270 10.27 8.77 4.19
CA ASN A 270 11.56 8.78 3.47
C ASN A 270 11.98 7.38 2.98
N LYS A 271 11.01 6.58 2.57
CA LYS A 271 11.18 5.19 2.12
C LYS A 271 10.36 4.94 0.87
N TRP A 272 10.77 3.91 0.13
CA TRP A 272 9.99 3.35 -0.96
C TRP A 272 8.81 2.57 -0.38
N MET A 273 7.60 2.91 -0.80
CA MET A 273 6.38 2.31 -0.28
C MET A 273 5.43 1.92 -1.40
N ILE A 274 4.58 0.94 -1.11
CA ILE A 274 3.42 0.60 -1.91
C ILE A 274 2.17 0.91 -1.09
N ALA A 275 1.13 1.47 -1.72
CA ALA A 275 -0.15 1.70 -1.09
C ALA A 275 -1.26 0.80 -1.65
N ALA A 276 -2.07 0.22 -0.75
CA ALA A 276 -3.40 -0.28 -1.06
C ALA A 276 -4.44 0.78 -0.71
N VAL A 277 -5.32 1.05 -1.65
CA VAL A 277 -6.29 2.15 -1.55
C VAL A 277 -7.71 1.64 -1.72
N VAL A 278 -8.55 1.99 -0.77
CA VAL A 278 -9.96 1.59 -0.73
C VAL A 278 -10.84 2.81 -0.45
N PRO A 279 -11.93 3.01 -1.20
CA PRO A 279 -12.80 4.18 -1.02
C PRO A 279 -13.75 3.96 0.14
N ILE A 280 -13.99 4.99 0.94
CA ILE A 280 -14.98 5.05 2.02
C ILE A 280 -16.24 5.69 1.46
N ALA A 281 -17.36 4.99 1.59
CA ALA A 281 -18.65 5.46 1.13
C ALA A 281 -19.43 6.13 2.26
N ASP A 282 -20.07 7.23 1.94
CA ASP A 282 -20.96 7.95 2.84
C ASP A 282 -22.09 8.62 2.06
N ILE A 283 -23.14 9.01 2.77
CA ILE A 283 -24.26 9.76 2.23
C ILE A 283 -23.90 11.25 2.26
N TYR A 284 -23.90 11.89 1.09
CA TYR A 284 -23.55 13.30 0.94
C TYR A 284 -24.54 14.01 0.00
N PRO A 285 -24.91 15.28 0.26
CA PRO A 285 -24.62 16.09 1.46
C PRO A 285 -25.34 15.59 2.72
N ARG A 286 -24.77 15.82 3.91
CA ARG A 286 -25.39 15.46 5.19
C ARG A 286 -26.30 16.57 5.73
N HIS A 287 -27.07 16.22 6.77
CA HIS A 287 -27.83 17.17 7.60
C HIS A 287 -28.84 18.02 6.81
N THR A 288 -29.36 17.46 5.72
CA THR A 288 -30.39 18.13 4.94
C THR A 288 -31.78 17.73 5.43
N SER A 289 -32.75 18.64 5.36
CA SER A 289 -34.17 18.28 5.57
C SER A 289 -34.74 17.48 4.39
N PHE A 290 -34.02 17.40 3.27
CA PHE A 290 -34.47 16.90 1.99
C PHE A 290 -33.70 15.63 1.59
N ARG A 291 -34.18 14.49 2.07
CA ARG A 291 -33.53 13.18 1.86
C ARG A 291 -33.41 12.72 0.42
N HIS A 292 -34.24 13.26 -0.48
CA HIS A 292 -34.16 12.95 -1.90
C HIS A 292 -32.93 13.58 -2.58
N ILE A 293 -32.21 14.46 -1.87
CA ILE A 293 -30.95 15.10 -2.31
C ILE A 293 -29.73 14.34 -1.75
N GLU A 294 -29.94 13.44 -0.79
CA GLU A 294 -28.88 12.63 -0.20
C GLU A 294 -28.56 11.46 -1.13
N TYR A 295 -27.32 11.37 -1.60
CA TYR A 295 -26.87 10.28 -2.46
C TYR A 295 -25.56 9.67 -1.95
N PRO A 296 -25.33 8.37 -2.19
CA PRO A 296 -24.10 7.74 -1.73
C PRO A 296 -22.93 8.21 -2.59
N THR A 297 -21.84 8.61 -1.95
CA THR A 297 -20.62 9.15 -2.56
C THR A 297 -19.38 8.59 -1.88
N TYR A 298 -18.25 8.57 -2.59
CA TYR A 298 -16.97 8.27 -1.97
C TYR A 298 -16.40 9.58 -1.42
N THR A 299 -16.49 9.75 -0.10
CA THR A 299 -16.10 10.98 0.60
C THR A 299 -14.66 10.93 1.09
N ALA A 300 -14.12 9.73 1.28
CA ALA A 300 -12.75 9.52 1.71
C ALA A 300 -12.16 8.25 1.11
N ILE A 301 -10.86 8.06 1.31
CA ILE A 301 -10.13 6.82 0.98
C ILE A 301 -9.28 6.41 2.18
N SER A 302 -9.25 5.10 2.43
CA SER A 302 -8.29 4.47 3.33
C SER A 302 -7.04 4.10 2.53
N VAL A 303 -5.88 4.58 2.95
CA VAL A 303 -4.59 4.33 2.31
C VAL A 303 -3.68 3.64 3.31
N LEU A 304 -3.33 2.38 3.03
CA LEU A 304 -2.43 1.60 3.87
C LEU A 304 -1.16 1.32 3.09
N GLU A 305 -0.02 1.56 3.73
CA GLU A 305 1.29 1.57 3.09
C GLU A 305 2.26 0.61 3.80
N MET A 306 3.03 -0.12 3.00
CA MET A 306 4.14 -0.94 3.48
C MET A 306 5.43 -0.59 2.75
N ASP A 307 6.54 -0.88 3.41
CA ASP A 307 7.88 -0.75 2.85
C ASP A 307 8.05 -1.68 1.64
N PHE A 308 8.54 -1.13 0.53
CA PHE A 308 8.86 -1.91 -0.65
C PHE A 308 9.99 -2.91 -0.38
N ASP A 309 10.97 -2.54 0.48
CA ASP A 309 12.10 -3.41 0.79
C ASP A 309 11.70 -4.71 1.51
N ARG A 310 10.50 -4.74 2.09
CA ARG A 310 9.96 -5.91 2.80
C ARG A 310 9.13 -6.83 1.92
N ILE A 311 8.86 -6.43 0.68
CA ILE A 311 8.06 -7.23 -0.25
C ILE A 311 8.99 -8.24 -0.92
N ASP A 312 8.60 -9.50 -0.86
CA ASP A 312 9.30 -10.57 -1.55
C ASP A 312 9.15 -10.41 -3.07
N ILE A 313 10.27 -10.54 -3.77
CA ILE A 313 10.30 -10.59 -5.23
C ILE A 313 10.35 -12.03 -5.73
N ASN A 314 9.74 -12.29 -6.88
CA ASN A 314 9.82 -13.59 -7.53
C ASN A 314 10.83 -13.53 -8.69
N GLN A 315 12.02 -14.09 -8.47
CA GLN A 315 13.11 -14.11 -9.44
C GLN A 315 13.04 -15.28 -10.44
N CYS A 316 12.12 -16.22 -10.23
CA CYS A 316 12.00 -17.41 -11.06
C CYS A 316 11.44 -17.09 -12.45
N PRO A 317 11.68 -17.96 -13.46
CA PRO A 317 11.07 -17.80 -14.77
C PRO A 317 9.54 -17.83 -14.70
N LYS A 318 8.88 -17.33 -15.74
CA LYS A 318 7.42 -17.41 -15.84
C LYS A 318 6.98 -18.87 -15.93
N GLY A 319 5.95 -19.23 -15.19
CA GLY A 319 5.48 -20.60 -15.07
C GLY A 319 4.15 -20.69 -14.33
N GLN A 320 3.73 -21.90 -13.97
CA GLN A 320 2.55 -22.10 -13.12
C GLN A 320 2.82 -21.47 -11.74
N GLY A 321 2.00 -20.49 -11.36
CA GLY A 321 2.20 -19.69 -10.14
C GLY A 321 3.05 -18.41 -10.31
N ASN A 322 3.60 -18.16 -11.50
CA ASN A 322 4.28 -16.92 -11.91
C ASN A 322 3.82 -16.45 -13.31
N SER A 323 2.50 -16.40 -13.51
CA SER A 323 1.87 -16.03 -14.78
C SER A 323 1.67 -14.52 -14.96
N GLY A 324 1.64 -13.76 -13.86
CA GLY A 324 1.37 -12.33 -13.86
C GLY A 324 2.53 -11.46 -14.39
N PRO A 325 2.30 -10.15 -14.52
CA PRO A 325 3.39 -9.20 -14.75
C PRO A 325 4.37 -9.29 -13.57
N ASN A 326 5.64 -9.49 -13.89
CA ASN A 326 6.71 -9.62 -12.93
C ASN A 326 7.99 -9.12 -13.58
N HIS A 327 8.47 -7.97 -13.11
CA HIS A 327 9.67 -7.30 -13.61
C HIS A 327 10.94 -8.13 -13.36
N PHE A 328 10.93 -8.96 -12.32
CA PHE A 328 12.09 -9.75 -11.88
C PHE A 328 12.09 -11.17 -12.42
N ALA A 329 11.15 -11.53 -13.30
CA ALA A 329 11.08 -12.85 -13.88
C ALA A 329 12.38 -13.21 -14.63
N ASP A 330 12.83 -14.46 -14.48
CA ASP A 330 14.05 -14.99 -15.11
C ASP A 330 15.36 -14.30 -14.71
N THR A 331 15.38 -13.61 -13.55
CA THR A 331 16.62 -13.08 -12.95
C THR A 331 17.36 -14.09 -12.08
N SER A 332 16.75 -15.27 -11.83
CA SER A 332 17.37 -16.38 -11.12
C SER A 332 18.62 -16.89 -11.85
N ARG A 333 19.67 -17.22 -11.09
CA ARG A 333 20.91 -17.85 -11.59
C ARG A 333 20.86 -19.38 -11.57
N CYS A 334 19.66 -19.96 -11.61
CA CYS A 334 19.49 -21.40 -11.68
C CYS A 334 19.86 -21.92 -13.08
N LYS A 335 20.45 -23.12 -13.13
CA LYS A 335 20.73 -23.81 -14.40
C LYS A 335 19.42 -24.34 -15.00
N LYS A 336 18.94 -23.74 -16.08
CA LYS A 336 17.64 -24.07 -16.70
C LYS A 336 17.50 -25.54 -17.13
N GLU A 337 18.60 -26.22 -17.44
CA GLU A 337 18.60 -27.62 -17.88
C GLU A 337 18.49 -28.61 -16.72
N THR A 338 19.25 -28.38 -15.64
CA THR A 338 19.44 -29.35 -14.56
C THR A 338 18.67 -29.00 -13.27
N THR A 339 18.15 -27.78 -13.16
CA THR A 339 17.47 -27.27 -11.97
C THR A 339 16.15 -26.59 -12.30
N GLU A 340 15.28 -26.53 -11.30
CA GLU A 340 14.01 -25.82 -11.25
C GLU A 340 14.10 -24.72 -10.17
N CYS A 341 13.50 -23.56 -10.43
CA CYS A 341 13.55 -22.42 -9.52
C CYS A 341 12.30 -22.39 -8.65
N GLU A 342 12.50 -22.34 -7.34
CA GLU A 342 11.43 -22.18 -6.35
C GLU A 342 11.70 -20.88 -5.56
N PRO A 343 10.73 -19.94 -5.47
CA PRO A 343 10.92 -18.70 -4.71
C PRO A 343 10.97 -18.99 -3.20
N ILE A 344 11.85 -18.29 -2.49
CA ILE A 344 11.93 -18.33 -1.01
C ILE A 344 11.05 -17.21 -0.46
N HIS A 345 10.28 -17.51 0.57
CA HIS A 345 9.39 -16.57 1.22
C HIS A 345 10.05 -15.88 2.43
N GLY A 346 9.67 -14.63 2.70
CA GLY A 346 10.18 -13.81 3.80
C GLY A 346 11.60 -13.27 3.57
N TRP A 347 12.05 -13.20 2.33
CA TRP A 347 13.40 -12.74 1.96
C TRP A 347 13.49 -11.22 1.74
N GLY A 348 12.35 -10.58 1.49
CA GLY A 348 12.21 -9.17 1.12
C GLY A 348 12.74 -8.86 -0.28
N PHE A 349 12.98 -7.57 -0.54
CA PHE A 349 13.58 -7.08 -1.77
C PHE A 349 15.10 -7.32 -1.74
N ARG A 350 15.51 -8.58 -1.95
CA ARG A 350 16.92 -8.98 -1.94
C ARG A 350 17.19 -10.01 -3.02
N ARG A 351 18.43 -10.00 -3.51
CA ARG A 351 18.92 -11.05 -4.43
C ARG A 351 18.98 -12.40 -3.72
N GLY A 352 18.78 -13.46 -4.50
CA GLY A 352 18.87 -14.83 -4.00
C GLY A 352 17.65 -15.27 -3.20
N GLY A 353 16.52 -14.58 -3.32
CA GLY A 353 15.22 -14.97 -2.75
C GLY A 353 14.59 -16.17 -3.46
N TYR A 354 15.39 -17.15 -3.84
CA TYR A 354 14.97 -18.36 -4.53
C TYR A 354 15.96 -19.50 -4.26
N GLN A 355 15.47 -20.73 -4.39
CA GLN A 355 16.25 -21.95 -4.32
C GLN A 355 16.23 -22.65 -5.68
N CYS A 356 17.40 -23.12 -6.13
CA CYS A 356 17.49 -23.98 -7.30
C CYS A 356 17.37 -25.44 -6.87
N ARG A 357 16.20 -26.03 -7.05
CA ARG A 357 15.94 -27.45 -6.80
C ARG A 357 16.44 -28.28 -7.98
N CYS A 358 17.12 -29.40 -7.74
CA CYS A 358 17.53 -30.28 -8.83
C CYS A 358 16.31 -30.95 -9.47
N ARG A 359 16.30 -31.01 -10.81
CA ARG A 359 15.34 -31.85 -11.53
C ARG A 359 15.59 -33.33 -11.23
N PRO A 360 14.58 -34.19 -11.36
CA PRO A 360 14.76 -35.64 -11.21
C PRO A 360 15.94 -36.15 -12.07
N GLY A 361 16.84 -36.92 -11.47
CA GLY A 361 18.06 -37.43 -12.12
C GLY A 361 19.31 -36.56 -11.95
N PHE A 362 19.19 -35.34 -11.42
CA PHE A 362 20.34 -34.49 -11.09
C PHE A 362 20.54 -34.40 -9.58
N ARG A 363 21.78 -34.18 -9.16
CA ARG A 363 22.15 -33.96 -7.74
C ARG A 363 23.01 -32.72 -7.62
N LEU A 364 22.87 -32.02 -6.50
CA LEU A 364 23.78 -30.93 -6.16
C LEU A 364 25.20 -31.49 -5.91
N PRO A 365 26.26 -30.74 -6.26
CA PRO A 365 27.61 -31.08 -5.83
C PRO A 365 27.73 -31.03 -4.30
N THR A 366 28.73 -31.71 -3.74
CA THR A 366 28.96 -31.77 -2.28
C THR A 366 29.20 -30.40 -1.67
N VAL A 367 29.71 -29.44 -2.45
CA VAL A 367 29.88 -28.04 -2.07
C VAL A 367 29.08 -27.18 -3.04
N VAL A 368 28.08 -26.47 -2.52
CA VAL A 368 27.26 -25.53 -3.30
C VAL A 368 27.57 -24.12 -2.82
N ARG A 369 28.18 -23.31 -3.69
CA ARG A 369 28.22 -21.86 -3.47
C ARG A 369 26.90 -21.28 -3.94
N ARG A 370 26.17 -20.63 -3.04
CA ARG A 370 24.98 -19.88 -3.41
C ARG A 370 25.45 -18.63 -4.17
N PRO A 371 24.83 -18.26 -5.30
CA PRO A 371 25.33 -17.17 -6.14
C PRO A 371 25.24 -15.79 -5.48
N PHE A 372 24.45 -15.64 -4.42
CA PHE A 372 24.16 -14.36 -3.76
C PHE A 372 24.23 -14.40 -2.22
N LEU A 373 24.78 -15.48 -1.64
CA LEU A 373 24.89 -15.69 -0.18
C LEU A 373 26.30 -16.09 0.22
#